data_AF-A0A3A3D4Z6-F1
#
_entry.id   AF-A0A3A3D4Z6-F1
#
_cell.length_a   1.000
_cell.length_b   1.000
_cell.length_c   1.000
_cell.angle_alpha   90.00
_cell.angle_beta   90.00
_cell.angle_gamma   90.00
#
_symmetry.space_group_name_H-M   'P 1'
#
loop_
_entity.id
_entity.type
_entity.pdbx_description
1 polymer ?
#
loop_
_entity_poly.entity_id
_entity_poly.type
_entity_poly.pdbx_seq_one_letter_code
_entity_poly.pdbx_strand_id
1 'polypeptide(L)'
;MKKTFALTHPKLKPARLVDAIKYEVKKYLRRERNKTLPAGVDYWDFDCRFGHTESQADVIKVHEINKCIDEAARLEQPSFYLEVLVKHGFKTANDDIDYEDAE
;
A
#
# COMPACT_ATOMS: atom_id res chain seq x y z
N MET A 1 -8.16 -4.79 1.78
CA MET A 1 -8.52 -4.21 3.08
C MET A 1 -8.96 -2.77 2.85
N LYS A 2 -9.99 -2.30 3.56
CA LYS A 2 -10.41 -0.89 3.58
C LYS A 2 -10.52 -0.48 5.03
N LYS A 3 -9.74 0.50 5.48
CA LYS A 3 -9.69 0.85 6.89
C LYS A 3 -9.22 2.28 7.09
N THR A 4 -9.86 2.95 8.04
CA THR A 4 -9.38 4.20 8.61
C THR A 4 -8.54 3.90 9.84
N PHE A 5 -7.31 4.39 9.87
CA PHE A 5 -6.39 4.25 10.98
C PHE A 5 -6.34 5.54 11.77
N ALA A 6 -6.51 5.45 13.09
CA ALA A 6 -6.21 6.56 13.99
C ALA A 6 -4.70 6.63 14.22
N LEU A 7 -4.14 7.83 14.15
CA LEU A 7 -2.73 8.12 14.44
C LEU A 7 -2.51 8.67 15.86
N THR A 8 -3.61 8.89 16.59
CA THR A 8 -3.60 9.28 17.99
C THR A 8 -4.12 8.13 18.86
N HIS A 9 -3.37 7.77 19.91
CA HIS A 9 -3.80 6.77 20.88
C HIS A 9 -3.44 7.20 22.31
N PRO A 10 -4.34 7.11 23.30
CA PRO A 10 -4.13 7.67 24.64
C PRO A 10 -2.94 7.07 25.40
N LYS A 11 -2.52 5.84 25.04
CA LYS A 11 -1.46 5.09 25.73
C LYS A 11 -0.20 4.84 24.89
N LEU A 12 -0.28 4.95 23.57
CA LEU A 12 0.80 4.55 22.67
C LEU A 12 1.48 5.78 22.07
N LYS A 13 2.81 5.76 22.00
CA LYS A 13 3.56 6.80 21.29
C LYS A 13 3.22 6.75 19.79
N PRO A 14 3.04 7.90 19.11
CA PRO A 14 2.69 7.96 17.69
C PRO A 14 3.61 7.10 16.80
N ALA A 15 4.92 7.14 17.02
CA ALA A 15 5.89 6.34 16.27
C ALA A 15 5.62 4.82 16.36
N ARG A 16 5.27 4.31 17.55
CA ARG A 16 4.96 2.88 17.72
C ARG A 16 3.64 2.49 17.06
N LEU A 17 2.69 3.43 17.01
CA LEU A 17 1.41 3.23 16.34
C LEU A 17 1.61 3.16 14.83
N VAL A 18 2.41 4.06 14.26
CA VAL A 18 2.81 4.04 12.85
C VAL A 18 3.48 2.71 12.48
N ASP A 19 4.43 2.24 13.29
CA ASP A 19 5.10 0.95 13.06
C ASP A 19 4.10 -0.22 13.06
N ALA A 20 3.14 -0.22 13.99
CA ALA A 20 2.11 -1.24 14.06
C ALA A 20 1.22 -1.23 12.81
N ILE A 21 0.84 -0.04 12.32
CA ILE A 21 0.03 0.09 11.10
C ILE A 21 0.82 -0.41 9.88
N LYS A 22 2.08 0.01 9.72
CA LYS A 22 2.96 -0.48 8.65
C LYS A 22 3.10 -2.00 8.67
N TYR A 23 3.23 -2.58 9.86
CA TYR A 23 3.31 -4.02 10.03
C TYR A 23 1.99 -4.73 9.64
N GLU A 24 0.84 -4.17 10.02
CA GLU A 24 -0.49 -4.67 9.62
C GLU A 24 -0.64 -4.70 8.09
N VAL A 25 -0.28 -3.59 7.41
CA VAL A 25 -0.33 -3.49 5.95
C VAL A 25 0.63 -4.48 5.29
N LYS A 26 1.86 -4.58 5.78
CA LYS A 26 2.85 -5.54 5.27
C LYS A 26 2.37 -6.99 5.42
N LYS A 27 1.73 -7.32 6.55
CA LYS A 27 1.16 -8.65 6.79
C LYS A 27 0.02 -8.94 5.82
N TYR A 28 -0.83 -7.95 5.54
CA TYR A 28 -1.89 -8.07 4.54
C TYR A 28 -1.32 -8.34 3.14
N LEU A 29 -0.43 -7.48 2.65
CA LEU A 29 0.20 -7.63 1.34
C LEU A 29 0.89 -8.99 1.17
N ARG A 30 1.64 -9.44 2.18
CA ARG A 30 2.31 -10.74 2.16
C ARG A 30 1.30 -11.90 2.10
N ARG A 31 0.20 -11.82 2.84
CA ARG A 31 -0.83 -12.86 2.83
C ARG A 31 -1.47 -12.98 1.46
N GLU A 32 -1.77 -11.86 0.81
CA GLU A 32 -2.37 -11.87 -0.52
C GLU A 32 -1.38 -12.37 -1.58
N ARG A 33 -0.12 -11.92 -1.56
CA ARG A 33 0.93 -12.40 -2.47
C ARG A 33 1.23 -13.90 -2.35
N ASN A 34 1.08 -14.46 -1.16
CA ASN A 34 1.32 -15.88 -0.90
C ASN A 34 0.15 -16.79 -1.33
N LYS A 35 -0.95 -16.24 -1.84
CA LYS A 35 -2.06 -17.04 -2.38
C LYS A 35 -1.67 -17.62 -3.74
N THR A 36 -2.20 -18.81 -4.04
CA THR A 36 -2.07 -19.42 -5.36
C THR A 36 -2.62 -18.49 -6.43
N LEU A 37 -1.81 -18.21 -7.44
CA LEU A 37 -2.22 -17.42 -8.60
C LEU A 37 -3.27 -18.20 -9.42
N PRO A 38 -4.38 -17.56 -9.81
CA PRO A 38 -5.32 -18.14 -10.76
C PRO A 38 -4.66 -18.42 -12.12
N ALA A 39 -5.22 -19.35 -12.90
CA ALA A 39 -4.72 -19.66 -14.23
C ALA A 39 -4.73 -18.41 -15.13
N GLY A 40 -3.58 -18.14 -15.78
CA GLY A 40 -3.42 -16.99 -16.68
C GLY A 40 -3.11 -15.66 -16.00
N VAL A 41 -2.94 -15.63 -14.67
CA VAL A 41 -2.48 -14.43 -13.94
C VAL A 41 -0.99 -14.55 -13.66
N ASP A 42 -0.21 -13.54 -14.08
CA ASP A 42 1.25 -13.54 -13.91
C ASP A 42 1.68 -13.15 -12.49
N TYR A 43 0.95 -12.21 -11.87
CA TYR A 43 1.26 -11.73 -10.53
C TYR A 43 0.03 -11.13 -9.82
N TRP A 44 0.13 -11.02 -8.49
CA TRP A 44 -0.84 -10.26 -7.68
C TRP A 44 -0.50 -8.77 -7.74
N ASP A 45 -1.36 -8.00 -8.39
CA ASP A 45 -1.31 -6.55 -8.38
C ASP A 45 -2.18 -5.97 -7.25
N PHE A 46 -1.98 -4.69 -6.92
CA PHE A 46 -2.68 -4.04 -5.82
C PHE A 46 -3.11 -2.63 -6.21
N ASP A 47 -4.42 -2.39 -6.18
CA ASP A 47 -4.99 -1.04 -6.26
C ASP A 47 -4.98 -0.45 -4.85
N CYS A 48 -4.15 0.56 -4.65
CA CYS A 48 -3.96 1.19 -3.35
C CYS A 48 -4.48 2.61 -3.39
N ARG A 49 -5.23 3.02 -2.37
CA ARG A 49 -5.67 4.40 -2.21
C ARG A 49 -5.37 4.90 -0.81
N PHE A 50 -4.93 6.14 -0.72
CA PHE A 50 -4.59 6.79 0.54
C PHE A 50 -5.15 8.20 0.58
N GLY A 51 -5.72 8.60 1.70
CA GLY A 51 -6.20 9.96 1.91
C GLY A 51 -6.48 10.24 3.37
N HIS A 52 -6.83 11.48 3.69
CA HIS A 52 -7.28 11.85 5.04
C HIS A 52 -8.65 11.19 5.35
N THR A 53 -9.49 11.10 4.32
CA THR A 53 -10.82 10.49 4.35
C THR A 53 -11.02 9.62 3.11
N GLU A 54 -12.01 8.74 3.12
CA GLU A 54 -12.34 7.89 1.97
C GLU A 54 -12.65 8.69 0.70
N SER A 55 -13.30 9.86 0.83
CA SER A 55 -13.61 10.76 -0.28
C SER A 55 -12.41 11.52 -0.85
N GLN A 56 -11.34 11.67 -0.07
CA GLN A 56 -10.11 12.38 -0.46
C GLN A 56 -8.96 11.40 -0.71
N ALA A 57 -9.29 10.13 -0.95
CA ALA A 57 -8.30 9.10 -1.15
C ALA A 57 -7.84 9.06 -2.61
N ASP A 58 -6.57 9.37 -2.82
CA ASP A 58 -5.93 9.33 -4.13
C ASP A 58 -5.31 7.95 -4.38
N VAL A 59 -5.23 7.57 -5.65
CA VAL A 59 -4.58 6.31 -6.07
C VAL A 59 -3.08 6.44 -5.89
N ILE A 60 -2.49 5.49 -5.18
CA ILE A 60 -1.05 5.41 -4.89
C ILE A 60 -0.51 4.02 -5.24
N LYS A 61 0.81 3.88 -5.35
CA LYS A 61 1.47 2.58 -5.52
C LYS A 61 1.78 1.92 -4.17
N VAL A 62 1.93 0.59 -4.17
CA VAL A 62 2.23 -0.19 -2.95
C VAL A 62 3.45 0.31 -2.18
N HIS A 63 4.51 0.70 -2.90
CA HIS A 63 5.75 1.17 -2.27
C HIS A 63 5.59 2.57 -1.64
N GLU A 64 4.60 3.35 -2.07
CA GLU A 64 4.32 4.69 -1.56
C GLU A 64 3.54 4.67 -0.24
N ILE A 65 2.82 3.59 0.05
CA ILE A 65 2.00 3.48 1.27
C ILE A 65 2.80 3.84 2.53
N ASN A 66 4.00 3.30 2.68
CA ASN A 66 4.83 3.59 3.85
C ASN A 66 5.19 5.08 3.96
N LYS A 67 5.51 5.71 2.83
CA LYS A 67 5.83 7.14 2.76
C LYS A 67 4.62 8.00 3.12
N CYS A 68 3.43 7.65 2.62
CA CYS A 68 2.18 8.35 2.95
C CYS A 68 1.83 8.24 4.44
N ILE A 69 2.03 7.07 5.05
CA ILE A 69 1.82 6.88 6.49
C ILE A 69 2.81 7.74 7.30
N ASP A 70 4.08 7.75 6.92
CA ASP A 70 5.10 8.58 7.59
C ASP A 70 4.78 10.07 7.47
N GLU A 71 4.32 10.50 6.30
CA GLU A 71 3.89 11.87 6.07
C GLU A 71 2.70 12.25 6.95
N ALA A 72 1.65 11.44 6.98
CA ALA A 72 0.48 11.71 7.82
C ALA A 72 0.82 11.76 9.31
N ALA A 73 1.76 10.92 9.76
CA ALA A 73 2.27 10.95 11.12
C ALA A 73 3.09 12.22 11.40
N ARG A 74 3.93 12.65 10.46
CA ARG A 74 4.71 13.90 10.57
C ARG A 74 3.81 15.14 10.58
N LEU A 75 2.71 15.11 9.83
CA LEU A 75 1.68 16.15 9.81
C LEU A 75 0.74 16.08 11.02
N GLU A 76 0.99 15.17 11.97
CA GLU A 76 0.18 14.96 13.18
C GLU A 76 -1.32 14.81 12.89
N GLN A 77 -1.66 14.20 11.76
CA GLN A 77 -3.04 13.96 11.38
C GLN A 77 -3.72 13.06 12.43
N PRO A 78 -5.00 13.29 12.77
CA PRO A 78 -5.70 12.46 13.76
C PRO A 78 -5.94 11.04 13.24
N SER A 79 -6.17 10.92 11.93
CA SER A 79 -6.42 9.66 11.25
C SER A 79 -6.14 9.78 9.74
N PHE A 80 -6.09 8.63 9.07
CA PHE A 80 -6.05 8.54 7.62
C PHE A 80 -6.80 7.31 7.14
N TYR A 81 -7.23 7.33 5.88
CA TYR A 81 -7.83 6.22 5.17
C TYR A 81 -6.78 5.49 4.32
N LEU A 82 -6.81 4.15 4.37
CA LEU A 82 -6.04 3.30 3.49
C LEU A 82 -6.93 2.18 2.92
N GLU A 83 -6.93 2.09 1.61
CA GLU A 83 -7.54 1.00 0.84
C GLU A 83 -6.44 0.26 0.07
N VAL A 84 -6.47 -1.07 0.15
CA VAL A 84 -5.59 -1.95 -0.61
C VAL A 84 -6.46 -3.08 -1.15
N LEU A 85 -6.75 -3.07 -2.45
CA LEU A 85 -7.51 -4.11 -3.14
C LEU A 85 -6.59 -4.95 -4.00
N VAL A 86 -6.80 -6.26 -3.98
CA VAL A 86 -6.06 -7.20 -4.81
C VAL A 86 -6.62 -7.18 -6.22
N LYS A 87 -5.73 -7.14 -7.22
CA LYS A 87 -6.06 -7.27 -8.65
C LYS A 87 -5.19 -8.33 -9.30
N HIS A 88 -5.68 -8.86 -10.41
CA HIS A 88 -4.89 -9.74 -11.27
C HIS A 88 -3.96 -8.89 -12.14
N GLY A 89 -2.66 -9.14 -12.04
CA GLY A 89 -1.64 -8.55 -12.89
C GLY A 89 -1.36 -9.46 -14.09
N PHE A 90 -1.30 -8.85 -15.27
CA PHE A 90 -0.98 -9.52 -16.52
C PHE A 90 0.23 -8.83 -17.13
N LYS A 91 1.28 -9.60 -17.43
CA LYS A 91 2.43 -9.09 -18.16
C LYS A 91 2.00 -8.89 -19.61
N THR A 92 2.07 -7.65 -20.09
CA THR A 92 1.98 -7.41 -21.53
C THR A 92 3.34 -7.75 -22.14
N ALA A 93 3.35 -8.42 -23.29
CA ALA A 93 4.57 -8.93 -23.96
C ALA A 93 5.59 -7.86 -24.42
N ASN A 94 5.46 -6.60 -23.99
CA ASN A 94 6.30 -5.46 -24.40
C ASN A 94 7.21 -4.92 -23.28
N ASP A 95 7.26 -5.53 -22.10
CA ASP A 95 8.14 -5.09 -21.00
C ASP A 95 9.58 -5.67 -21.08
N ASP A 96 9.93 -6.38 -22.17
CA ASP A 96 11.28 -6.91 -22.46
C ASP A 96 12.10 -5.99 -23.41
N ILE A 97 11.88 -4.68 -23.39
CA ILE A 97 12.82 -3.73 -24.01
C ILE A 97 13.58 -3.02 -22.89
N ASP A 98 14.50 -3.75 -22.27
CA ASP A 98 15.69 -3.13 -21.69
C ASP A 98 16.45 -2.49 -22.86
N TYR A 99 16.55 -1.16 -22.84
CA TYR A 99 17.51 -0.44 -23.68
C TYR A 99 18.91 -0.92 -23.30
N GLU A 100 19.46 -1.89 -24.03
CA GLU A 100 20.89 -1.90 -24.33
C GLU A 100 21.17 -0.65 -25.16
N ASP A 101 21.65 0.40 -24.50
CA ASP A 101 22.35 1.54 -25.10
C ASP A 101 23.13 2.22 -23.96
N ALA A 102 24.39 2.61 -24.07
CA ALA A 102 25.34 2.54 -25.15
C ALA A 102 26.72 2.93 -24.58
N GLU A 103 27.76 2.43 -25.24
CA GLU A 103 29.20 2.82 -25.21
C GLU A 103 30.10 2.36 -24.05
#